data_AF-A0A9Q1H6S5-F1
#
_entry.id   AF-A0A9Q1H6S5-F1
#
_cell.length_a   1.000
_cell.length_b   1.000
_cell.length_c   1.000
_cell.angle_alpha   90.00
_cell.angle_beta   90.00
_cell.angle_gamma   90.00
#
_symmetry.space_group_name_H-M   'P 1'
#
loop_
_entity.id
_entity.type
_entity.pdbx_description
1 polymer ?
#
loop_
_entity_poly.entity_id
_entity_poly.type
_entity_poly.pdbx_seq_one_letter_code
_entity_poly.pdbx_strand_id
1 'polypeptide(L)'
;MDTPYDFDDLPAIDEDGEGNGIENGGQKRERTMTEKGLQWQLDVKEQKLRKIITSWRRQASKIECLLADRGCVPDIMTERDLAMKIMTQLSDAYYDLDQLLSKAGMIGSKYDVFERVEVQENI
;
A
#
# COMPACT_ATOMS: atom_id res chain seq x y z
N MET A 1 -6.53 36.34 14.45
CA MET A 1 -6.17 35.46 15.58
C MET A 1 -6.92 34.17 15.33
N ASP A 2 -6.25 33.19 14.73
CA ASP A 2 -6.80 31.84 14.51
C ASP A 2 -6.67 31.06 15.82
N THR A 3 -7.78 30.54 16.32
CA THR A 3 -7.77 29.60 17.44
C THR A 3 -7.31 28.23 16.94
N PRO A 4 -6.37 27.56 17.62
CA PRO A 4 -5.93 26.23 17.24
C PRO A 4 -7.06 25.23 17.50
N TYR A 5 -7.30 24.32 16.55
CA TYR A 5 -8.25 23.24 16.70
C TYR A 5 -7.68 22.24 17.72
N ASP A 6 -8.27 22.14 18.91
CA ASP A 6 -7.94 21.14 19.92
C ASP A 6 -8.53 19.78 19.50
N PHE A 7 -7.66 18.77 19.42
CA PHE A 7 -7.98 17.43 18.90
C PHE A 7 -8.64 16.50 19.95
N ASP A 8 -8.89 17.02 21.15
CA ASP A 8 -9.40 16.26 22.30
C ASP A 8 -10.94 16.24 22.40
N ASP A 9 -11.65 16.89 21.47
CA ASP A 9 -13.12 17.04 21.47
C ASP A 9 -13.81 16.13 20.43
N LEU A 10 -13.20 14.97 20.13
CA LEU A 10 -13.87 13.93 19.34
C LEU A 10 -14.74 13.07 20.29
N PRO A 11 -16.04 12.91 20.02
CA PRO A 11 -16.89 12.06 20.85
C PRO A 11 -16.38 10.62 20.80
N ALA A 12 -16.21 10.02 21.98
CA ALA A 12 -15.96 8.60 22.14
C ALA A 12 -17.08 7.83 21.42
N ILE A 13 -16.71 6.97 20.47
CA ILE A 13 -17.66 6.06 19.85
C ILE A 13 -17.81 4.91 20.84
N ASP A 14 -18.93 4.94 21.57
CA ASP A 14 -19.30 3.94 22.56
C ASP A 14 -19.31 2.53 21.93
N GLU A 15 -18.54 1.64 22.53
CA GLU A 15 -18.69 0.20 22.35
C GLU A 15 -20.05 -0.25 22.97
N ASP A 16 -20.59 -1.34 22.42
CA ASP A 16 -21.68 -2.17 22.94
C ASP A 16 -23.10 -1.59 23.09
N GLY A 17 -23.92 -1.87 22.06
CA GLY A 17 -25.39 -1.83 22.13
C GLY A 17 -26.02 -2.97 21.32
N GLU A 18 -26.19 -4.13 21.94
CA GLU A 18 -27.11 -5.18 21.47
C GLU A 18 -28.57 -4.72 21.61
N GLY A 19 -29.41 -4.91 20.59
CA GLY A 19 -30.86 -4.81 20.78
C GLY A 19 -31.75 -4.51 19.56
N ASN A 20 -31.94 -5.53 18.71
CA ASN A 20 -33.12 -5.83 17.88
C ASN A 20 -33.64 -4.87 16.79
N GLY A 21 -33.70 -5.43 15.57
CA GLY A 21 -34.87 -5.24 14.70
C GLY A 21 -34.57 -4.62 13.34
N ILE A 22 -34.04 -5.44 12.42
CA ILE A 22 -34.60 -5.74 11.09
C ILE A 22 -33.50 -6.47 10.33
N GLU A 23 -33.75 -7.75 10.08
CA GLU A 23 -33.04 -8.55 9.10
C GLU A 23 -33.18 -7.88 7.73
N ASN A 24 -32.13 -7.19 7.30
CA ASN A 24 -31.84 -7.05 5.89
C ASN A 24 -30.41 -7.53 5.72
N GLY A 25 -30.27 -8.72 5.12
CA GLY A 25 -29.03 -9.19 4.54
C GLY A 25 -28.57 -8.24 3.46
N GLY A 26 -28.07 -7.07 3.87
CA GLY A 26 -27.32 -6.17 3.03
C GLY A 26 -26.00 -6.85 2.77
N GLN A 27 -25.97 -7.73 1.77
CA GLN A 27 -24.73 -8.14 1.13
C GLN A 27 -23.95 -6.84 0.90
N LYS A 28 -22.89 -6.61 1.69
CA LYS A 28 -21.94 -5.53 1.40
C LYS A 28 -21.55 -5.79 -0.04
N ARG A 29 -22.02 -4.93 -0.96
CA ARG A 29 -21.71 -5.06 -2.38
C ARG A 29 -20.19 -5.06 -2.46
N GLU A 30 -19.60 -6.24 -2.59
CA GLU A 30 -18.19 -6.38 -2.92
C GLU A 30 -18.05 -5.72 -4.28
N ARG A 31 -17.57 -4.48 -4.28
CA ARG A 31 -17.25 -3.79 -5.51
C ARG A 31 -16.10 -4.58 -6.12
N THR A 32 -16.43 -5.43 -7.08
CA THR A 32 -15.47 -6.18 -7.86
C THR A 32 -14.49 -5.17 -8.44
N MET A 33 -13.21 -5.34 -8.12
CA MET A 33 -12.18 -4.38 -8.50
C MET A 33 -12.14 -4.29 -10.03
N THR A 34 -12.41 -3.11 -10.58
CA THR A 34 -12.39 -2.91 -12.04
C THR A 34 -10.95 -2.82 -12.53
N GLU A 35 -10.72 -3.12 -13.81
CA GLU A 35 -9.42 -2.99 -14.45
C GLU A 35 -8.80 -1.59 -14.25
N LYS A 36 -9.59 -0.52 -14.43
CA LYS A 36 -9.15 0.85 -14.13
C LYS A 36 -8.81 1.07 -12.65
N GLY A 37 -9.51 0.40 -11.74
CA GLY A 37 -9.23 0.43 -10.32
C GLY A 37 -7.91 -0.27 -9.97
N LEU A 38 -7.61 -1.41 -10.61
CA LEU A 38 -6.32 -2.10 -10.49
C LEU A 38 -5.19 -1.22 -11.01
N GLN A 39 -5.38 -0.60 -12.17
CA GLN A 39 -4.38 0.26 -12.79
C GLN A 39 -4.06 1.48 -11.93
N TRP A 40 -5.08 2.13 -11.36
CA TRP A 40 -4.87 3.21 -10.40
C TRP A 40 -4.10 2.76 -9.15
N GLN A 41 -4.43 1.58 -8.60
CA GLN A 41 -3.70 1.06 -7.44
C GLN A 41 -2.24 0.72 -7.77
N LEU A 42 -1.99 0.22 -8.98
CA LEU A 42 -0.64 -0.04 -9.46
C LEU A 42 0.16 1.26 -9.51
N ASP A 43 -0.39 2.31 -10.14
CA ASP A 43 0.26 3.63 -10.22
C ASP A 43 0.60 4.21 -8.84
N VAL A 44 -0.32 4.12 -7.88
CA VAL A 44 -0.11 4.58 -6.51
C VAL A 44 1.02 3.80 -5.82
N LYS A 45 1.03 2.46 -5.97
CA LYS A 45 2.08 1.62 -5.38
C LYS A 45 3.43 1.86 -6.03
N GLU A 46 3.48 2.05 -7.35
CA GLU A 46 4.72 2.42 -8.03
C GLU A 46 5.25 3.78 -7.57
N GLN A 47 4.38 4.78 -7.41
CA GLN A 47 4.79 6.09 -6.88
C GLN A 47 5.35 5.96 -5.45
N LYS A 48 4.74 5.13 -4.59
CA LYS A 48 5.26 4.82 -3.25
C LYS A 48 6.65 4.17 -3.33
N LEU A 49 6.83 3.17 -4.19
CA LEU A 49 8.14 2.52 -4.41
C LEU A 49 9.20 3.51 -4.89
N ARG A 50 8.88 4.36 -5.88
CA ARG A 50 9.80 5.40 -6.38
C ARG A 50 10.26 6.35 -5.27
N LYS A 51 9.36 6.77 -4.38
CA LYS A 51 9.70 7.62 -3.23
C LYS A 51 10.64 6.91 -2.25
N ILE A 52 10.35 5.65 -1.91
CA ILE A 52 11.17 4.86 -0.98
C ILE A 52 12.58 4.65 -1.55
N ILE A 53 12.70 4.26 -2.83
CA ILE A 53 13.99 4.08 -3.50
C ILE A 53 14.80 5.39 -3.52
N THR A 54 14.14 6.52 -3.78
CA THR A 54 14.81 7.84 -3.75
C THR A 54 15.34 8.17 -2.35
N SER A 55 14.55 7.88 -1.32
CA SER A 55 14.98 8.05 0.08
C SER A 55 16.19 7.16 0.40
N TRP A 56 16.13 5.88 0.01
CA TRP A 56 17.23 4.93 0.20
C TRP A 56 18.53 5.40 -0.47
N ARG A 57 18.47 5.86 -1.72
CA ARG A 57 19.63 6.40 -2.44
C ARG A 57 20.24 7.59 -1.70
N ARG A 58 19.41 8.54 -1.26
CA ARG A 58 19.87 9.71 -0.50
C ARG A 58 20.57 9.28 0.79
N GLN A 59 20.02 8.28 1.47
CA GLN A 59 20.58 7.75 2.70
C GLN A 59 21.91 7.04 2.48
N ALA A 60 22.02 6.24 1.42
CA ALA A 60 23.27 5.59 1.03
C ALA A 60 24.37 6.61 0.74
N SER A 61 24.07 7.67 -0.04
CA SER A 61 25.05 8.73 -0.34
C SER A 61 25.53 9.47 0.91
N LYS A 62 24.67 9.69 1.91
CA LYS A 62 25.11 10.30 3.17
C LYS A 62 26.09 9.40 3.92
N ILE A 63 25.82 8.09 3.98
CA ILE A 63 26.73 7.12 4.59
C ILE A 63 28.08 7.13 3.87
N GLU A 64 28.09 7.16 2.53
CA GLU A 64 29.33 7.28 1.73
C GLU A 64 30.13 8.53 2.10
N CYS A 65 29.47 9.69 2.21
CA CYS A 65 30.11 10.93 2.65
C CYS A 65 30.70 10.82 4.06
N LEU A 66 29.95 10.25 5.01
CA LEU A 66 30.43 10.08 6.39
C LEU A 66 31.58 9.05 6.49
N LEU A 67 31.59 8.02 5.65
CA LEU A 67 32.68 7.04 5.60
C LEU A 67 33.98 7.63 5.04
N ALA A 68 33.88 8.68 4.21
CA ALA A 68 35.05 9.43 3.74
C ALA A 68 35.70 10.25 4.87
N ASP A 69 34.92 10.70 5.86
CA ASP A 69 35.37 11.42 7.05
C ASP A 69 35.11 10.60 8.33
N ARG A 70 36.01 9.65 8.61
CA ARG A 70 35.87 8.61 9.65
C ARG A 70 35.83 9.13 11.10
N GLY A 71 35.75 10.44 11.32
CA GLY A 71 35.76 11.06 12.64
C GLY A 71 34.52 10.80 13.49
N CYS A 72 33.37 10.45 12.89
CA CYS A 72 32.10 10.32 13.62
C CYS A 72 31.38 8.98 13.38
N VAL A 73 31.85 7.92 14.05
CA VAL A 73 31.20 6.59 14.04
C VAL A 73 29.73 6.60 14.47
N PRO A 74 29.29 7.38 15.49
CA PRO A 74 27.88 7.43 15.90
C PRO A 74 26.93 7.90 14.80
N ASP A 75 27.33 8.88 13.99
CA ASP A 75 26.53 9.39 12.87
C ASP A 75 26.40 8.33 11.78
N ILE A 76 27.49 7.61 11.46
CA ILE A 76 27.48 6.50 10.50
C ILE A 76 26.49 5.40 10.95
N MET A 77 26.48 5.06 12.25
CA MET A 77 25.55 4.06 12.79
C MET A 77 24.10 4.53 12.68
N THR A 78 23.83 5.78 13.01
CA THR A 78 22.49 6.37 12.93
C THR A 78 21.97 6.36 11.50
N GLU A 79 22.80 6.80 10.54
CA GLU A 79 22.42 6.81 9.13
C GLU A 79 22.26 5.39 8.58
N ARG A 80 23.05 4.41 9.04
CA ARG A 80 22.86 2.99 8.70
C ARG A 80 21.54 2.43 9.23
N ASP A 81 21.17 2.75 10.47
CA ASP A 81 19.90 2.28 11.04
C ASP A 81 18.69 2.89 10.31
N LEU A 82 18.79 4.15 9.85
CA LEU A 82 17.80 4.75 8.97
C LEU A 82 17.73 4.04 7.61
N ALA A 83 18.87 3.68 7.01
CA ALA A 83 18.89 2.92 5.75
C ALA A 83 18.21 1.56 5.90
N MET A 84 18.43 0.86 7.02
CA MET A 84 17.77 -0.40 7.35
C MET A 84 16.25 -0.23 7.45
N LYS A 85 15.77 0.83 8.13
CA LYS A 85 14.33 1.13 8.20
C LYS A 85 13.71 1.36 6.82
N ILE A 86 14.41 2.08 5.93
CA ILE A 86 13.94 2.30 4.55
C ILE A 86 13.89 0.98 3.78
N MET A 87 14.86 0.07 3.98
CA MET A 87 14.83 -1.25 3.36
C MET A 87 13.66 -2.11 3.85
N THR A 88 13.30 -2.05 5.13
CA THR A 88 12.07 -2.70 5.63
C THR A 88 10.83 -2.15 4.92
N GLN A 89 10.71 -0.82 4.83
CA GLN A 89 9.59 -0.19 4.11
C GLN A 89 9.54 -0.58 2.62
N LEU A 90 10.69 -0.78 2.00
CA LEU A 90 10.79 -1.24 0.63
C LEU A 90 10.27 -2.68 0.48
N SER A 91 10.68 -3.58 1.38
CA SER A 91 10.19 -4.97 1.41
C SER A 91 8.67 -5.03 1.59
N ASP A 92 8.11 -4.23 2.51
CA ASP A 92 6.67 -4.14 2.72
C ASP A 92 5.93 -3.64 1.47
N ALA A 93 6.49 -2.62 0.80
CA ALA A 93 5.92 -2.09 -0.43
C ALA A 93 5.98 -3.09 -1.60
N TYR A 94 7.01 -3.93 -1.67
CA TYR A 94 7.07 -5.03 -2.64
C TYR A 94 6.04 -6.11 -2.35
N TYR A 95 5.88 -6.50 -1.09
CA TYR A 95 4.86 -7.47 -0.68
C TYR A 95 3.44 -6.97 -1.02
N ASP A 96 3.16 -5.70 -0.76
CA ASP A 96 1.92 -5.02 -1.14
C ASP A 96 1.65 -5.06 -2.66
N LEU A 97 2.69 -4.92 -3.47
CA LEU A 97 2.61 -4.94 -4.92
C LEU A 97 2.37 -6.37 -5.43
N ASP A 98 3.10 -7.34 -4.88
CA ASP A 98 2.95 -8.76 -5.22
C ASP A 98 1.54 -9.28 -4.92
N GLN A 99 0.96 -8.89 -3.79
CA GLN A 99 -0.43 -9.19 -3.47
C GLN A 99 -1.41 -8.56 -4.47
N LEU A 100 -1.16 -7.33 -4.91
CA LEU A 100 -2.01 -6.65 -5.89
C LEU A 100 -1.95 -7.36 -7.24
N LEU A 101 -0.76 -7.74 -7.69
CA LEU A 101 -0.54 -8.48 -8.94
C LEU A 101 -1.15 -9.88 -8.88
N SER A 102 -1.03 -10.57 -7.74
CA SER A 102 -1.69 -11.86 -7.51
C SER A 102 -3.21 -11.73 -7.62
N LYS A 103 -3.80 -10.69 -7.00
CA LYS A 103 -5.23 -10.40 -7.13
C LYS A 103 -5.62 -10.05 -8.56
N ALA A 104 -4.79 -9.29 -9.27
CA ALA A 104 -5.01 -8.98 -10.68
C ALA A 104 -5.01 -10.24 -11.55
N GLY A 105 -4.11 -11.19 -11.30
CA GLY A 105 -4.07 -12.48 -12.02
C GLY A 105 -5.27 -13.39 -11.72
N MET A 106 -5.87 -13.29 -10.53
CA MET A 106 -7.12 -13.99 -10.18
C MET A 106 -8.36 -13.33 -10.79
N ILE A 107 -8.32 -12.03 -11.02
CA ILE A 107 -9.31 -11.31 -11.80
C ILE A 107 -9.00 -11.63 -13.27
N GLY A 108 -9.31 -12.87 -13.65
CA GLY A 108 -9.19 -13.35 -15.02
C GLY A 108 -9.78 -12.33 -15.99
N SER A 109 -9.17 -12.28 -17.17
CA SER A 109 -9.58 -11.36 -18.22
C SER A 109 -11.10 -11.50 -18.42
N LYS A 110 -11.85 -10.39 -18.49
CA LYS A 110 -13.27 -10.49 -18.88
C LYS A 110 -13.44 -11.15 -20.26
N TYR A 111 -12.36 -11.26 -21.03
CA TYR A 111 -12.29 -12.01 -22.27
C TYR A 111 -12.24 -13.53 -22.10
N ASP A 112 -11.91 -14.06 -20.91
CA ASP A 112 -11.95 -15.51 -20.62
C ASP A 112 -13.38 -16.09 -20.70
N VAL A 113 -14.41 -15.23 -20.57
CA VAL A 113 -15.81 -15.63 -20.77
C VAL A 113 -16.12 -15.75 -22.26
N PHE A 114 -15.57 -14.86 -23.09
CA PHE A 114 -15.78 -14.88 -24.54
C PHE A 114 -14.99 -16.00 -25.24
N GLU A 115 -13.76 -16.27 -24.80
CA GLU A 115 -12.97 -17.42 -25.27
C GLU A 115 -13.67 -18.76 -25.02
N ARG A 116 -14.40 -18.89 -23.91
CA ARG A 116 -15.17 -20.10 -23.60
C ARG A 116 -16.43 -20.25 -24.47
N VAL A 117 -17.03 -19.16 -24.90
CA VAL A 117 -18.21 -19.18 -25.79
C VAL A 117 -17.81 -19.55 -27.22
N GLU A 118 -16.68 -19.04 -27.73
CA GLU A 118 -16.17 -19.40 -29.07
C GLU A 118 -15.80 -20.89 -29.19
N VAL A 119 -15.33 -21.51 -28.09
CA VAL A 119 -15.06 -22.97 -28.07
C VAL A 119 -16.35 -23.80 -28.03
N GLN A 120 -17.46 -23.23 -27.55
CA GLN A 120 -18.73 -23.94 -27.43
C GLN A 120 -19.61 -23.86 -28.68
N GLU A 121 -19.42 -22.85 -29.54
CA GLU A 121 -20.14 -22.70 -30.82
C GLU A 121 -19.44 -23.37 -32.03
N ASN A 122 -18.26 -23.97 -31.84
CA ASN A 122 -17.48 -24.63 -32.90
C ASN A 122 -17.51 -26.18 -32.81
N ILE A 123 -18.57 -26.77 -32.25
CA ILE A 123 -18.86 -28.22 -32.24
C ILE A 123 -20.20 -28.47 -32.92
#